data_AF-Q5FSK5-F1
#
_entry.id   AF-Q5FSK5-F1
#
_cell.length_a   1.000
_cell.length_b   1.000
_cell.length_c   1.000
_cell.angle_alpha   90.00
_cell.angle_beta   90.00
_cell.angle_gamma   90.00
#
_symmetry.space_group_name_H-M   'P 1'
#
loop_
_entity.id
_entity.type
_entity.pdbx_description
1 polymer ?
#
loop_
_entity_poly.entity_id
_entity_poly.type
_entity_poly.pdbx_seq_one_letter_code
_entity_poly.pdbx_strand_id
1 'polypeptide(L)'
;MPEGEEDTATPPPHFRIWAEDARLLLKDMPDACLDRAYLMFPDPWPKARHAKRRFVHPENIRQMHRVLKPGAIWRVASDHPVYQEWVTEVMGQQDLFDAPPPAKERPEGWSPTRYEAKAFREGRVPFYWTFTRRP
;
A
#
# COMPACT_ATOMS: atom_id res chain seq x y z
N MET A 1 -4.71 8.37 -17.52
CA MET A 1 -5.12 7.52 -18.66
C MET A 1 -6.60 7.22 -18.49
N PRO A 2 -7.43 7.48 -19.50
CA PRO A 2 -8.81 7.03 -19.51
C PRO A 2 -8.89 5.51 -19.34
N GLU A 3 -9.98 5.03 -18.71
CA GLU A 3 -10.26 3.60 -18.57
C GLU A 3 -10.46 2.99 -19.97
N GLY A 4 -9.70 1.93 -20.32
CA GLY A 4 -9.77 1.27 -21.62
C GLY A 4 -8.65 1.60 -22.62
N GLU A 5 -7.74 2.53 -22.30
CA GLU A 5 -6.57 2.84 -23.15
C GLU A 5 -5.26 2.25 -22.59
N GLU A 6 -5.33 1.50 -21.49
CA GLU A 6 -4.17 1.05 -20.70
C GLU A 6 -3.23 0.12 -21.49
N ASP A 7 -3.76 -0.73 -22.37
CA ASP A 7 -2.99 -1.74 -23.12
C ASP A 7 -2.18 -1.17 -24.29
N THR A 8 -2.45 0.07 -24.69
CA THR A 8 -1.79 0.74 -25.84
C THR A 8 -0.77 1.78 -25.42
N ALA A 9 -0.71 2.10 -24.13
CA ALA A 9 0.17 3.12 -23.61
C ALA A 9 1.62 2.63 -23.63
N THR A 10 2.52 3.41 -24.25
CA THR A 10 3.96 3.15 -24.14
C THR A 10 4.41 3.50 -22.72
N PRO A 11 4.98 2.56 -21.95
CA PRO A 11 5.43 2.86 -20.61
C PRO A 11 6.60 3.86 -20.62
N PRO A 12 6.74 4.72 -19.60
CA PRO A 12 7.89 5.62 -19.47
C PRO A 12 9.23 4.86 -19.47
N PRO A 13 10.35 5.49 -19.88
CA PRO A 13 11.65 4.82 -20.02
C PRO A 13 12.20 4.20 -18.73
N HIS A 14 11.78 4.69 -17.55
CA HIS A 14 12.16 4.19 -16.24
C HIS A 14 11.06 3.40 -15.53
N PHE A 15 10.03 2.96 -16.26
CA PHE A 15 9.01 2.08 -15.75
C PHE A 15 9.42 0.63 -15.92
N ARG A 16 9.24 -0.18 -14.88
CA ARG A 16 9.53 -1.62 -14.87
C ARG A 16 8.37 -2.34 -14.20
N ILE A 17 8.09 -3.55 -14.66
CA ILE A 17 7.05 -4.41 -14.10
C ILE A 17 7.73 -5.68 -13.57
N TRP A 18 7.33 -6.07 -12.37
CA TRP A 18 7.57 -7.39 -11.83
C TRP A 18 6.22 -8.11 -11.77
N ALA A 19 6.07 -9.17 -12.55
CA ALA A 19 4.77 -9.86 -12.75
C ALA A 19 4.52 -11.01 -11.76
N GLU A 20 5.41 -11.16 -10.76
CA GLU A 20 5.33 -12.21 -9.75
C GLU A 20 4.98 -11.63 -8.37
N ASP A 21 4.96 -12.49 -7.36
CA ASP A 21 4.75 -12.08 -5.97
C ASP A 21 5.75 -11.00 -5.53
N ALA A 22 5.24 -9.82 -5.20
CA ALA A 22 6.03 -8.68 -4.73
C ALA A 22 6.86 -9.01 -3.47
N ARG A 23 6.44 -9.98 -2.65
CA ARG A 23 7.18 -10.41 -1.46
C ARG A 23 8.50 -11.10 -1.79
N LEU A 24 8.62 -11.70 -2.97
CA LEU A 24 9.88 -12.26 -3.45
C LEU A 24 10.83 -11.13 -3.83
N LEU A 25 10.34 -10.18 -4.63
CA LEU A 25 11.09 -8.99 -5.01
C LEU A 25 11.60 -8.21 -3.77
N LEU A 26 10.74 -8.02 -2.77
CA LEU A 26 11.12 -7.34 -1.53
C LEU A 26 12.20 -8.06 -0.73
N LYS A 27 12.35 -9.38 -0.85
CA LYS A 27 13.43 -10.12 -0.16
C LYS A 27 14.77 -9.95 -0.87
N ASP A 28 14.75 -9.89 -2.20
CA ASP A 28 15.96 -9.79 -3.01
C ASP A 28 16.46 -8.34 -3.17
N MET A 29 15.62 -7.36 -2.85
CA MET A 29 16.00 -5.94 -2.86
C MET A 29 17.06 -5.62 -1.79
N PRO A 30 18.03 -4.74 -2.09
CA PRO A 30 18.97 -4.23 -1.09
C PRO A 30 18.27 -3.47 0.04
N ASP A 31 18.95 -3.35 1.18
CA ASP A 31 18.51 -2.48 2.28
C ASP A 31 18.47 -1.02 1.82
N ALA A 32 17.47 -0.27 2.30
CA ALA A 32 17.34 1.17 2.09
C ALA A 32 17.46 1.63 0.61
N CYS A 33 16.92 0.86 -0.33
CA CYS A 33 16.98 1.19 -1.76
C CYS A 33 15.75 1.97 -2.26
N LEU A 34 14.63 1.98 -1.53
CA LEU A 34 13.37 2.61 -1.94
C LEU A 34 13.14 3.96 -1.25
N ASP A 35 12.90 5.00 -2.03
CA ASP A 35 12.54 6.35 -1.53
C ASP A 35 11.06 6.46 -1.15
N ARG A 36 10.19 5.63 -1.74
CA ARG A 36 8.75 5.63 -1.50
C ARG A 36 8.11 4.32 -1.93
N ALA A 37 7.04 3.93 -1.25
CA ALA A 37 6.22 2.78 -1.62
C ALA A 37 4.72 3.09 -1.57
N TYR A 38 3.95 2.33 -2.34
CA TYR A 38 2.49 2.45 -2.46
C TYR A 38 1.85 1.05 -2.44
N LEU A 39 0.84 0.86 -1.59
CA LEU A 39 -0.02 -0.33 -1.56
C LEU A 39 -1.48 0.11 -1.68
N MET A 40 -1.99 0.14 -2.91
CA MET A 40 -3.29 0.73 -3.22
C MET A 40 -4.36 -0.37 -3.39
N PHE A 41 -5.39 -0.35 -2.56
CA PHE A 41 -6.56 -1.23 -2.61
C PHE A 41 -6.22 -2.73 -2.75
N PRO A 42 -5.34 -3.28 -1.88
CA PRO A 42 -4.98 -4.69 -1.94
C PRO A 42 -6.17 -5.59 -1.56
N ASP A 43 -6.07 -6.88 -1.90
CA ASP A 43 -7.10 -7.86 -1.55
C ASP A 43 -7.34 -7.90 -0.02
N PRO A 44 -8.59 -7.72 0.43
CA PRO A 44 -8.89 -7.52 1.84
C PRO A 44 -8.86 -8.81 2.66
N TRP A 45 -9.00 -9.97 2.00
CA TRP A 45 -9.08 -11.29 2.64
C TRP A 45 -10.00 -11.30 3.87
N PRO A 46 -11.33 -11.14 3.70
CA PRO A 46 -12.24 -10.83 4.81
C PRO A 46 -12.37 -11.96 5.84
N LYS A 47 -12.16 -13.22 5.43
CA LYS A 47 -12.23 -14.37 6.35
C LYS A 47 -11.02 -14.39 7.27
N ALA A 48 -11.24 -14.52 8.58
CA ALA A 48 -10.18 -14.53 9.59
C ALA A 48 -9.06 -15.54 9.31
N ARG A 49 -9.39 -16.75 8.84
CA ARG A 49 -8.41 -17.78 8.44
C ARG A 49 -7.45 -17.34 7.32
N HIS A 50 -7.75 -16.28 6.59
CA HIS A 50 -6.92 -15.72 5.53
C HIS A 50 -6.16 -14.46 5.96
N ALA A 51 -6.21 -14.05 7.23
CA ALA A 51 -5.57 -12.83 7.70
C ALA A 51 -4.06 -12.78 7.38
N LYS A 52 -3.37 -13.94 7.43
CA LYS A 52 -1.95 -14.06 7.05
C LYS A 52 -1.64 -13.76 5.58
N ARG A 53 -2.67 -13.69 4.71
CA ARG A 53 -2.53 -13.32 3.28
C ARG A 53 -2.57 -11.81 3.05
N ARG A 54 -3.01 -11.04 4.05
CA ARG A 54 -3.04 -9.57 3.98
C ARG A 54 -1.61 -9.06 3.88
N PHE A 55 -1.37 -8.14 2.95
CA PHE A 55 -0.01 -7.65 2.73
C PHE A 55 0.51 -6.91 3.96
N VAL A 56 -0.31 -6.06 4.59
CA VAL A 56 0.05 -5.41 5.85
C VAL A 56 0.00 -6.47 6.94
N HIS A 57 1.13 -7.09 7.25
CA HIS A 57 1.30 -8.13 8.26
C HIS A 57 2.71 -7.99 8.82
N PRO A 58 2.98 -8.33 10.10
CA PRO A 58 4.26 -8.06 10.76
C PRO A 58 5.51 -8.43 9.94
N GLU A 59 5.48 -9.57 9.25
CA GLU A 59 6.59 -10.00 8.40
C GLU A 59 6.87 -9.05 7.22
N ASN A 60 5.83 -8.68 6.48
CA ASN A 60 6.00 -7.76 5.35
C ASN A 60 6.31 -6.35 5.84
N ILE A 61 5.83 -5.93 7.01
CA ILE A 61 6.18 -4.63 7.61
C ILE A 61 7.68 -4.57 7.87
N ARG A 62 8.28 -5.64 8.40
CA ARG A 62 9.74 -5.73 8.56
C ARG A 62 10.48 -5.65 7.23
N GLN A 63 9.99 -6.35 6.20
CA GLN A 63 10.60 -6.26 4.86
C GLN A 63 10.49 -4.84 4.29
N MET A 64 9.34 -4.19 4.41
CA MET A 64 9.15 -2.80 3.99
C MET A 64 10.10 -1.85 4.74
N HIS A 65 10.25 -2.00 6.06
CA HIS A 65 11.19 -1.20 6.85
C HIS A 65 12.63 -1.36 6.35
N ARG A 66 13.04 -2.61 6.08
CA ARG A 66 14.38 -2.92 5.58
C ARG A 66 14.68 -2.23 4.24
N VAL A 67 13.78 -2.33 3.26
CA VAL A 67 14.03 -1.83 1.89
C VAL A 67 13.78 -0.33 1.72
N LEU A 68 12.94 0.27 2.56
CA LEU A 68 12.69 1.72 2.53
C LEU A 68 13.87 2.47 3.15
N LYS A 69 14.23 3.63 2.62
CA LYS A 69 15.22 4.52 3.27
C LYS A 69 14.68 5.10 4.58
N PRO A 70 15.52 5.44 5.57
CA PRO A 70 15.07 6.17 6.76
C PRO A 70 14.30 7.44 6.36
N GLY A 71 13.13 7.68 6.96
CA GLY A 71 12.26 8.80 6.60
C GLY A 71 11.46 8.61 5.30
N ALA A 72 11.61 7.49 4.58
CA ALA A 72 10.82 7.23 3.39
C ALA A 72 9.35 6.98 3.72
N ILE A 73 8.50 7.31 2.74
CA ILE A 73 7.06 7.25 2.88
C ILE A 73 6.52 5.93 2.32
N TRP A 74 5.67 5.26 3.08
CA TRP A 74 4.84 4.16 2.62
C TRP A 74 3.36 4.53 2.70
N ARG A 75 2.72 4.61 1.53
CA ARG A 75 1.30 4.94 1.40
C ARG A 75 0.47 3.68 1.25
N VAL A 76 -0.58 3.55 2.06
CA VAL A 76 -1.53 2.45 1.99
C VAL A 76 -2.93 3.02 1.85
N ALA A 77 -3.76 2.46 0.94
CA ALA A 77 -5.16 2.83 0.84
C ALA A 77 -6.05 1.59 0.74
N SER A 78 -7.22 1.65 1.37
CA SER A 78 -8.25 0.61 1.26
C SER A 78 -9.62 1.16 1.60
N ASP A 79 -10.65 0.63 0.96
CA ASP A 79 -12.06 0.94 1.16
C ASP A 79 -12.85 -0.23 1.75
N HIS A 80 -12.17 -1.32 2.14
CA HIS A 80 -12.82 -2.50 2.70
C HIS A 80 -12.70 -2.51 4.24
N PRO A 81 -13.82 -2.44 5.01
CA PRO A 81 -13.79 -2.26 6.46
C PRO A 81 -12.87 -3.23 7.22
N VAL A 82 -12.94 -4.53 6.91
CA VAL A 82 -12.09 -5.54 7.54
C VAL A 82 -10.58 -5.29 7.32
N TYR A 83 -10.20 -4.80 6.14
CA TYR A 83 -8.79 -4.49 5.88
C TYR A 83 -8.40 -3.15 6.53
N GLN A 84 -9.33 -2.20 6.63
CA GLN A 84 -9.10 -0.92 7.29
C GLN A 84 -8.85 -1.07 8.80
N GLU A 85 -9.68 -1.86 9.48
CA GLU A 85 -9.50 -2.23 10.89
C GLU A 85 -8.16 -2.94 11.07
N TRP A 86 -7.87 -3.90 10.20
CA TRP A 86 -6.64 -4.68 10.25
C TRP A 86 -5.37 -3.82 10.09
N VAL A 87 -5.34 -2.91 9.11
CA VAL A 87 -4.19 -2.02 8.91
C VAL A 87 -4.00 -1.12 10.14
N THR A 88 -5.09 -0.58 10.69
CA THR A 88 -5.05 0.27 11.88
C THR A 88 -4.51 -0.47 13.09
N GLU A 89 -4.98 -1.70 13.33
CA GLU A 89 -4.53 -2.54 14.44
C GLU A 89 -3.05 -2.93 14.30
N VAL A 90 -2.68 -3.53 13.16
CA VAL A 90 -1.33 -4.07 12.97
C VAL A 90 -0.28 -2.95 12.95
N MET A 91 -0.59 -1.82 12.30
CA MET A 91 0.34 -0.67 12.26
C MET A 91 0.39 0.10 13.57
N GLY A 92 -0.64 0.00 14.42
CA GLY A 92 -0.64 0.57 15.77
C GLY A 92 0.19 -0.25 16.78
N GLN A 93 0.48 -1.52 16.49
CA GLN A 93 1.22 -2.44 17.37
C GLN A 93 2.72 -2.55 17.05
N GLN A 94 3.20 -1.83 16.04
CA GLN A 94 4.61 -1.84 15.62
C GLN A 94 5.31 -0.52 15.96
N ASP A 95 6.64 -0.53 15.98
CA ASP A 95 7.51 0.61 16.33
C ASP A 95 8.49 1.03 15.23
N LEU A 96 8.41 0.41 14.06
CA LEU A 96 9.26 0.59 12.87
C LEU A 96 8.84 1.79 12.00
N PHE A 97 7.57 2.18 12.04
CA PHE A 97 7.00 3.29 11.27
C PHE A 97 6.26 4.25 12.19
N ASP A 98 6.36 5.53 11.90
CA ASP A 98 5.37 6.49 12.35
C ASP A 98 4.06 6.26 11.58
N ALA A 99 2.98 6.01 12.32
CA ALA A 99 1.72 5.48 11.79
C ALA A 99 0.51 6.25 12.34
N PRO A 100 0.27 7.49 11.88
CA PRO A 100 -0.90 8.26 12.29
C PRO A 100 -2.20 7.60 11.81
N PRO A 101 -3.34 7.94 12.42
CA PRO A 101 -4.65 7.53 11.93
C PRO A 101 -4.86 7.89 10.45
N PRO A 102 -5.68 7.12 9.71
CA PRO A 102 -5.90 7.38 8.29
C PRO A 102 -6.70 8.66 8.07
N ALA A 103 -6.41 9.34 6.96
CA ALA A 103 -7.33 10.32 6.39
C ALA A 103 -8.53 9.59 5.74
N LYS A 104 -9.69 10.26 5.71
CA LYS A 104 -10.92 9.78 5.03
C LYS A 104 -11.19 10.53 3.72
N GLU A 105 -10.44 11.58 3.48
CA GLU A 105 -10.36 12.31 2.21
C GLU A 105 -8.99 12.06 1.61
N ARG A 106 -8.90 12.00 0.28
CA ARG A 106 -7.64 11.75 -0.42
C ARG A 106 -6.66 12.90 -0.12
N PRO A 107 -5.52 12.64 0.55
CA PRO A 107 -4.58 13.70 0.90
C PRO A 107 -3.85 14.27 -0.33
N GLU A 108 -3.24 15.43 -0.15
CA GLU A 108 -2.44 16.07 -1.20
C GLU A 108 -1.29 15.16 -1.69
N GLY A 109 -1.04 15.21 -3.00
CA GLY A 109 0.02 14.45 -3.66
C GLY A 109 -0.29 12.95 -3.82
N TRP A 110 -1.50 12.48 -3.50
CA TRP A 110 -1.97 11.13 -3.86
C TRP A 110 -2.54 11.12 -5.27
N SER A 111 -2.05 10.18 -6.10
CA SER A 111 -2.61 9.95 -7.42
C SER A 111 -3.95 9.20 -7.32
N PRO A 112 -4.98 9.63 -8.06
CA PRO A 112 -6.24 8.88 -8.10
C PRO A 112 -6.02 7.50 -8.72
N THR A 113 -6.89 6.55 -8.38
CA THR A 113 -6.90 5.21 -9.01
C THR A 113 -8.30 4.83 -9.46
N ARG A 114 -8.41 3.91 -10.43
CA ARG A 114 -9.71 3.34 -10.82
C ARG A 114 -10.44 2.63 -9.67
N TYR A 115 -9.69 2.05 -8.73
CA TYR A 115 -10.23 1.38 -7.55
C TYR A 115 -10.86 2.38 -6.58
N GLU A 116 -10.23 3.53 -6.39
CA GLU A 116 -10.78 4.65 -5.61
C GLU A 116 -12.09 5.17 -6.26
N ALA A 117 -12.08 5.42 -7.57
CA ALA A 117 -13.28 5.86 -8.29
C ALA A 117 -14.43 4.84 -8.15
N LYS A 118 -14.11 3.54 -8.23
CA LYS A 118 -15.08 2.47 -7.99
C LYS A 118 -15.62 2.48 -6.56
N ALA A 119 -14.76 2.68 -5.56
CA ALA A 119 -15.17 2.77 -4.16
C ALA A 119 -16.21 3.89 -3.94
N PHE A 120 -15.94 5.08 -4.47
CA PHE A 120 -16.88 6.21 -4.37
C PHE A 120 -18.21 5.94 -5.09
N ARG A 121 -18.16 5.34 -6.30
CA ARG A 121 -19.37 4.97 -7.05
C ARG A 121 -20.26 3.99 -6.28
N GLU A 122 -19.66 3.14 -5.45
CA GLU A 122 -20.36 2.18 -4.60
C GLU A 122 -20.67 2.72 -3.18
N GLY A 123 -20.43 4.01 -2.92
CA GLY A 123 -20.69 4.64 -1.63
C GLY A 123 -19.76 4.18 -0.50
N ARG A 124 -18.63 3.54 -0.84
CA ARG A 124 -17.62 3.11 0.13
C ARG A 124 -16.70 4.30 0.48
N VAL A 125 -16.17 4.31 1.70
CA VAL A 125 -15.26 5.34 2.19
C VAL A 125 -13.83 4.79 2.24
N PRO A 126 -12.93 5.22 1.34
CA PRO A 126 -11.54 4.83 1.41
C PRO A 126 -10.83 5.48 2.61
N PHE A 127 -9.92 4.74 3.21
CA PHE A 127 -8.97 5.22 4.21
C PHE A 127 -7.59 5.32 3.57
N TYR A 128 -6.87 6.39 3.89
CA TYR A 128 -5.53 6.68 3.37
C TYR A 128 -4.55 6.80 4.53
N TRP A 129 -3.64 5.84 4.64
CA TRP A 129 -2.54 5.90 5.60
C TRP A 129 -1.26 6.39 4.92
N THR A 130 -0.56 7.29 5.60
CA THR A 130 0.79 7.70 5.25
C THR A 130 1.70 7.30 6.40
N PHE A 131 2.53 6.28 6.17
CA PHE A 131 3.50 5.80 7.14
C PHE A 131 4.88 6.35 6.79
N THR A 132 5.65 6.72 7.82
CA THR A 132 7.03 7.20 7.63
C THR A 132 7.97 6.22 8.31
N ARG A 133 8.95 5.69 7.57
CA ARG A 133 9.93 4.75 8.14
C ARG A 133 10.74 5.47 9.22
N ARG A 134 10.80 4.90 10.42
CA ARG A 134 11.70 5.37 11.48
C ARG A 134 13.15 4.93 11.19
N PRO A 135 14.15 5.64 11.72
CA PRO A 135 15.56 5.28 11.58
C PRO A 135 15.82 3.80 11.89
#